data_AF-A0A812KLR2-F1
#
_entry.id   AF-A0A812KLR2-F1
#
_cell.length_a   1.000
_cell.length_b   1.000
_cell.length_c   1.000
_cell.angle_alpha   90.00
_cell.angle_beta   90.00
_cell.angle_gamma   90.00
#
_symmetry.space_group_name_H-M   'P 1'
#
loop_
_entity.id
_entity.type
_entity.pdbx_description
1 polymer ?
#
loop_
_entity_poly.entity_id
_entity_poly.type
_entity_poly.pdbx_seq_one_letter_code
_entity_poly.pdbx_strand_id
1 'polypeptide(L)'
;MEDASRRNRSHWTWWPLVEVAGWVSAGILVLIAVVVVLVLIFRRRQQSQETRAARALLGVSSRTRGEQTPSTSVPGSCISSMSGSDAMTSTEMNSPWNMPCLGKSPNVPCCIRFMHPVFTLLCCGLYVLADISETAEVNVELLVAGAPHHGDWQWSGTMATLTLLRAARDAWQADARATAVVLFLLNGLWPFIQTGVLLIVWFLPGSCLTPSSRGSFLRLFAALGKCGLSFPWLISIWAALCQLRWRGRQVSADFSMFLDTGLFLFLGAAILTNVRCRSLSLPVDEINAVDVAMGTKWEMRGKAMFAV
;
A
#
# COMPACT_ATOMS: atom_id res chain seq x y z
N MET A 1 53.32 12.42 -17.84
CA MET A 1 53.25 13.12 -16.54
C MET A 1 51.82 13.61 -16.20
N GLU A 2 50.81 13.29 -17.02
CA GLU A 2 49.38 13.60 -16.75
C GLU A 2 48.61 12.49 -16.00
N ASP A 3 49.19 11.29 -15.84
CA ASP A 3 48.51 10.15 -15.21
C ASP A 3 48.43 10.20 -13.67
N ALA A 4 49.20 11.07 -13.02
CA ALA A 4 49.19 11.18 -11.56
C ALA A 4 48.01 11.99 -11.00
N SER A 5 47.33 12.80 -11.83
CA SER A 5 46.25 13.70 -11.39
C SER A 5 44.86 13.01 -11.34
N ARG A 6 44.70 11.84 -11.94
CA ARG A 6 43.41 11.10 -11.92
C ARG A 6 43.21 10.20 -10.70
N ARG A 7 44.26 9.90 -9.94
CA ARG A 7 44.21 8.85 -8.89
C ARG A 7 43.71 9.34 -7.52
N ASN A 8 43.51 10.65 -7.31
CA ASN A 8 43.16 11.21 -6.00
C ASN A 8 41.70 11.72 -5.85
N ARG A 9 40.78 11.31 -6.74
CA ARG A 9 39.35 11.70 -6.68
C ARG A 9 38.42 10.66 -6.07
N SER A 10 38.94 9.55 -5.54
CA SER A 10 38.14 8.42 -5.03
C SER A 10 37.71 8.52 -3.57
N HIS A 11 38.22 9.49 -2.78
CA HIS A 11 37.90 9.60 -1.35
C HIS A 11 36.66 10.48 -1.04
N TRP A 12 36.06 11.14 -2.04
CA TRP A 12 35.01 12.15 -1.84
C TRP A 12 33.56 11.69 -2.06
N THR A 13 33.27 10.41 -2.33
CA THR A 13 31.93 10.02 -2.82
C THR A 13 31.13 9.04 -1.96
N TRP A 14 31.61 8.70 -0.75
CA TRP A 14 30.90 7.75 0.13
C TRP A 14 29.99 8.43 1.16
N TRP A 15 30.28 9.66 1.55
CA TRP A 15 29.50 10.43 2.53
C TRP A 15 28.02 10.62 2.17
N PRO A 16 27.63 11.01 0.95
CA PRO A 16 26.23 11.29 0.66
C PRO A 16 25.34 10.03 0.66
N LEU A 17 25.91 8.82 0.52
CA LEU A 17 25.12 7.59 0.41
C LEU A 17 24.75 6.97 1.76
N VAL A 18 25.66 7.02 2.73
CA VAL A 18 25.34 6.66 4.12
C VAL A 18 24.31 7.63 4.68
N GLU A 19 24.44 8.92 4.32
CA GLU A 19 23.42 9.91 4.65
C GLU A 19 22.08 9.60 3.99
N VAL A 20 22.02 9.34 2.67
CA VAL A 20 20.75 9.05 1.99
C VAL A 20 20.09 7.77 2.52
N ALA A 21 20.84 6.69 2.76
CA ALA A 21 20.30 5.48 3.39
C ALA A 21 19.82 5.76 4.84
N GLY A 22 20.54 6.61 5.56
CA GLY A 22 20.12 7.14 6.86
C GLY A 22 18.80 7.92 6.78
N TRP A 23 18.66 8.81 5.78
CA TRP A 23 17.45 9.60 5.56
C TRP A 23 16.25 8.74 5.14
N VAL A 24 16.47 7.71 4.33
CA VAL A 24 15.41 6.77 3.93
C VAL A 24 14.95 5.92 5.12
N SER A 25 15.89 5.34 5.87
CA SER A 25 15.56 4.56 7.08
C SER A 25 14.91 5.42 8.17
N ALA A 26 15.42 6.63 8.39
CA ALA A 26 14.80 7.62 9.28
C ALA A 26 13.40 8.02 8.78
N GLY A 27 13.22 8.23 7.48
CA GLY A 27 11.93 8.56 6.88
C GLY A 27 10.91 7.43 7.06
N ILE A 28 11.33 6.17 6.89
CA ILE A 28 10.49 4.99 7.14
C ILE A 28 10.15 4.88 8.64
N LEU A 29 11.12 5.07 9.53
CA LEU A 29 10.88 5.05 10.98
C LEU A 29 9.94 6.17 11.42
N VAL A 30 10.07 7.37 10.84
CA VAL A 30 9.16 8.49 11.07
C VAL A 30 7.77 8.16 10.54
N LEU A 31 7.65 7.56 9.35
CA LEU A 31 6.37 7.14 8.80
C LEU A 31 5.69 6.10 9.72
N ILE A 32 6.44 5.08 10.16
CA ILE A 32 5.95 4.07 11.09
C ILE A 32 5.54 4.73 12.41
N ALA A 33 6.36 5.62 12.97
CA ALA A 33 6.07 6.34 14.19
C ALA A 33 4.81 7.21 14.05
N VAL A 34 4.64 7.92 12.94
CA VAL A 34 3.44 8.71 12.63
C VAL A 34 2.22 7.80 12.54
N VAL A 35 2.32 6.67 11.86
CA VAL A 35 1.23 5.68 11.78
C VAL A 35 0.87 5.15 13.17
N VAL A 36 1.86 4.79 13.99
CA VAL A 36 1.65 4.32 15.36
C VAL A 36 0.99 5.42 16.20
N VAL A 37 1.48 6.67 16.13
CA VAL A 37 0.90 7.82 16.83
C VAL A 37 -0.53 8.07 16.38
N LEU A 38 -0.82 8.01 15.09
CA LEU A 38 -2.17 8.16 14.55
C LEU A 38 -3.10 7.06 15.08
N VAL A 39 -2.63 5.80 15.08
CA VAL A 39 -3.38 4.67 15.65
C VAL A 39 -3.64 4.88 17.15
N LEU A 40 -2.65 5.36 17.91
CA LEU A 40 -2.78 5.63 19.34
C LEU A 40 -3.72 6.81 19.63
N ILE A 41 -3.62 7.91 18.88
CA ILE A 41 -4.55 9.05 18.97
C ILE A 41 -5.96 8.59 18.66
N PHE A 42 -6.12 7.76 17.63
CA PHE A 42 -7.42 7.23 17.25
C PHE A 42 -8.02 6.32 18.34
N ARG A 43 -7.18 5.47 18.96
CA ARG A 43 -7.58 4.66 20.13
C ARG A 43 -7.98 5.53 21.32
N ARG A 44 -7.22 6.58 21.65
CA ARG A 44 -7.57 7.51 22.73
C ARG A 44 -8.88 8.24 22.47
N ARG A 45 -9.09 8.73 21.24
CA ARG A 45 -10.35 9.38 20.85
C ARG A 45 -11.53 8.42 20.96
N GLN A 46 -11.33 7.15 20.60
CA GLN A 46 -12.36 6.13 20.76
C GLN A 46 -12.74 5.93 22.23
N GLN A 47 -11.76 5.73 23.11
CA GLN A 47 -12.04 5.58 24.55
C GLN A 47 -12.75 6.82 25.13
N SER A 48 -12.40 8.01 24.64
CA SER A 48 -13.09 9.24 25.06
C SER A 48 -14.55 9.30 24.60
N GLN A 49 -14.89 8.74 23.43
CA GLN A 49 -16.28 8.67 22.99
C GLN A 49 -17.09 7.63 23.75
N GLU A 50 -16.51 6.46 24.02
CA GLU A 50 -17.18 5.41 24.82
C GLU A 50 -17.48 5.89 26.24
N THR A 51 -16.55 6.61 26.87
CA THR A 51 -16.77 7.21 28.19
C THR A 51 -17.81 8.33 28.19
N ARG A 52 -17.91 9.13 27.11
CA ARG A 52 -18.97 10.14 26.96
C ARG A 52 -20.34 9.51 26.77
N ALA A 53 -20.44 8.46 25.94
CA ALA A 53 -21.68 7.72 25.73
C ALA A 53 -22.17 7.04 27.01
N ALA A 54 -21.27 6.39 27.76
CA ALA A 54 -21.61 5.77 29.05
C ALA A 54 -22.12 6.81 30.08
N ARG A 55 -21.51 8.00 30.14
CA ARG A 55 -21.97 9.08 31.02
C ARG A 55 -23.33 9.65 30.60
N ALA A 56 -23.60 9.78 29.32
CA ALA A 56 -24.91 10.23 28.83
C ALA A 56 -26.03 9.26 29.24
N LEU A 57 -25.80 7.94 29.13
CA LEU A 57 -26.77 6.93 29.56
C LEU A 57 -27.02 6.97 31.08
N LEU A 58 -25.98 7.15 31.89
CA LEU A 58 -26.12 7.25 33.35
C LEU A 58 -26.77 8.57 33.80
N GLY A 59 -26.53 9.68 33.10
CA GLY A 59 -27.11 10.98 33.42
C GLY A 59 -28.59 11.13 33.06
N VAL A 60 -29.09 10.35 32.09
CA VAL A 60 -30.53 10.33 31.74
C VAL A 60 -31.33 9.52 32.76
N SER A 61 -30.75 8.46 33.34
CA SER A 61 -31.44 7.61 34.31
C SER A 61 -31.72 8.28 35.67
N SER A 62 -31.03 9.38 35.99
CA SER A 62 -31.20 10.08 37.27
C SER A 62 -32.28 11.17 37.23
N ARG A 63 -32.79 11.57 36.05
CA ARG A 63 -33.76 12.67 35.92
C ARG A 63 -35.23 12.22 35.91
N THR A 64 -35.53 10.93 35.88
CA THR A 64 -36.89 10.38 35.86
C THR A 64 -37.40 9.82 37.19
N ARG A 65 -36.64 9.97 38.29
CA ARG A 65 -37.00 9.35 39.59
C ARG A 65 -37.38 10.33 40.70
N GLY A 66 -38.16 11.37 40.37
CA GLY A 66 -38.69 12.24 41.42
C GLY A 66 -39.71 13.24 40.91
N GLU A 67 -40.95 12.80 40.70
CA GLU A 67 -42.15 13.50 41.18
C GLU A 67 -43.40 12.63 40.95
N GLN A 68 -43.61 11.68 41.87
CA GLN A 68 -44.95 11.14 42.14
C GLN A 68 -45.43 11.80 43.43
N THR A 69 -46.19 12.88 43.31
CA THR A 69 -47.05 13.40 44.37
C THR A 69 -48.35 12.58 44.40
N PRO A 70 -48.79 12.08 45.57
CA PRO A 70 -50.05 11.37 45.70
C PRO A 70 -51.24 12.31 46.00
N SER A 71 -52.42 11.93 45.50
CA SER A 71 -53.80 12.43 45.79
C SER A 71 -54.16 13.82 45.20
N THR A 72 -55.30 14.01 44.53
CA THR A 72 -56.67 13.75 45.03
C THR A 72 -57.67 13.55 43.86
N SER A 73 -58.69 12.75 44.13
CA SER A 73 -59.77 12.23 43.28
C SER A 73 -60.64 13.24 42.52
N VAL A 74 -60.95 12.93 41.25
CA VAL A 74 -62.22 13.31 40.59
C VAL A 74 -62.70 12.13 39.71
N PRO A 75 -63.95 11.65 39.83
CA PRO A 75 -64.54 10.69 38.91
C PRO A 75 -65.26 11.43 37.78
N GLY A 76 -64.88 11.17 36.54
CA GLY A 76 -65.54 11.79 35.39
C GLY A 76 -65.01 11.28 34.06
N SER A 77 -65.63 10.21 33.56
CA SER A 77 -65.99 9.99 32.16
C SER A 77 -65.20 10.76 31.09
N CYS A 78 -64.51 10.04 30.21
CA CYS A 78 -64.93 9.88 28.82
C CYS A 78 -63.93 9.00 28.05
N ILE A 79 -64.51 7.98 27.41
CA ILE A 79 -63.89 7.11 26.41
C ILE A 79 -63.72 7.92 25.13
N SER A 80 -62.49 8.11 24.67
CA SER A 80 -62.20 8.44 23.27
C SER A 80 -60.74 8.19 22.92
N SER A 81 -60.49 7.00 22.37
CA SER A 81 -59.63 6.75 21.22
C SER A 81 -58.39 7.64 21.06
N MET A 82 -57.32 7.35 21.81
CA MET A 82 -55.99 7.76 21.40
C MET A 82 -55.41 6.69 20.46
N SER A 83 -55.61 6.92 19.16
CA SER A 83 -54.75 6.42 18.09
C SER A 83 -53.36 7.05 18.27
N GLY A 84 -52.61 6.53 19.23
CA GLY A 84 -51.21 6.87 19.46
C GLY A 84 -50.37 6.27 18.34
N SER A 85 -50.32 6.96 17.22
CA SER A 85 -49.20 6.85 16.30
C SER A 85 -47.96 7.26 17.09
N ASP A 86 -47.30 6.29 17.72
CA ASP A 86 -45.94 6.43 18.21
C ASP A 86 -45.07 6.72 16.99
N ALA A 87 -45.05 8.00 16.64
CA ALA A 87 -44.14 8.63 15.72
C ALA A 87 -42.76 8.52 16.35
N MET A 88 -42.23 7.30 16.28
CA MET A 88 -40.87 6.93 16.58
C MET A 88 -40.01 7.92 15.83
N THR A 89 -39.37 8.78 16.60
CA THR A 89 -38.58 9.95 16.22
C THR A 89 -37.47 9.53 15.25
N SER A 90 -37.83 9.41 13.97
CA SER A 90 -36.93 9.12 12.85
C SER A 90 -36.04 10.30 12.48
N THR A 91 -36.07 11.38 13.27
CA THR A 91 -35.39 12.65 13.01
C THR A 91 -33.98 12.74 13.61
N GLU A 92 -33.57 11.79 14.47
CA GLU A 92 -32.16 11.66 14.88
C GLU A 92 -31.33 10.76 13.96
N MET A 93 -31.94 10.22 12.92
CA MET A 93 -31.23 9.54 11.86
C MET A 93 -30.80 10.59 10.82
N ASN A 94 -29.49 10.71 10.60
CA ASN A 94 -28.84 11.30 9.42
C ASN A 94 -28.30 12.73 9.53
N SER A 95 -27.42 12.99 10.50
CA SER A 95 -26.30 13.88 10.18
C SER A 95 -25.32 13.10 9.29
N PRO A 96 -25.17 13.46 7.99
CA PRO A 96 -24.28 12.75 7.05
C PRO A 96 -22.80 12.78 7.48
N TRP A 97 -22.47 13.61 8.47
CA TRP A 97 -21.12 13.83 8.96
C TRP A 97 -20.69 12.87 10.07
N ASN A 98 -21.62 12.10 10.66
CA ASN A 98 -21.34 11.23 11.81
C ASN A 98 -21.14 9.76 11.42
N MET A 99 -20.67 9.50 10.19
CA MET A 99 -20.37 8.14 9.76
C MET A 99 -19.05 7.65 10.39
N PRO A 100 -19.05 6.49 11.08
CA PRO A 100 -17.82 5.92 11.62
C PRO A 100 -16.81 5.64 10.49
N CYS A 101 -15.52 5.68 10.82
CA CYS A 101 -14.46 5.29 9.87
C CYS A 101 -14.71 3.87 9.32
N LEU A 102 -14.17 3.57 8.14
CA LEU A 102 -14.39 2.28 7.48
C LEU A 102 -14.01 1.09 8.38
N GLY A 103 -12.88 1.20 9.10
CA GLY A 103 -12.44 0.20 10.07
C GLY A 103 -13.33 0.00 11.28
N LYS A 104 -14.35 0.83 11.50
CA LYS A 104 -15.36 0.72 12.58
C LYS A 104 -16.76 0.43 12.07
N SER A 105 -16.96 0.37 10.76
CA SER A 105 -18.28 0.09 10.20
C SER A 105 -18.75 -1.30 10.67
N PRO A 106 -19.94 -1.43 11.29
CA PRO A 106 -20.46 -2.71 11.80
C PRO A 106 -20.56 -3.77 10.69
N ASN A 107 -20.69 -3.35 9.44
CA ASN A 107 -20.80 -4.22 8.27
C ASN A 107 -19.47 -4.89 7.88
N VAL A 108 -18.33 -4.46 8.42
CA VAL A 108 -17.01 -5.05 8.11
C VAL A 108 -16.66 -6.11 9.16
N PRO A 109 -16.44 -7.38 8.78
CA PRO A 109 -16.01 -8.45 9.69
C PRO A 109 -14.76 -8.07 10.48
N CYS A 110 -14.70 -8.49 11.75
CA CYS A 110 -13.58 -8.16 12.64
C CYS A 110 -12.22 -8.61 12.08
N CYS A 111 -12.16 -9.78 11.44
CA CYS A 111 -10.94 -10.29 10.82
C CYS A 111 -10.39 -9.34 9.76
N ILE A 112 -11.24 -8.82 8.87
CA ILE A 112 -10.83 -7.89 7.80
C ILE A 112 -10.33 -6.57 8.40
N ARG A 113 -10.94 -6.11 9.50
CA ARG A 113 -10.53 -4.87 10.19
C ARG A 113 -9.07 -4.89 10.61
N PHE A 114 -8.60 -6.03 11.09
CA PHE A 114 -7.21 -6.20 11.55
C PHE A 114 -6.28 -6.65 10.43
N MET A 115 -6.73 -7.58 9.58
CA MET A 115 -5.94 -8.09 8.46
C MET A 115 -5.53 -6.97 7.51
N HIS A 116 -6.43 -6.00 7.25
CA HIS A 116 -6.14 -4.88 6.37
C HIS A 116 -4.82 -4.16 6.75
N PRO A 117 -4.71 -3.40 7.85
CA PRO A 117 -3.49 -2.68 8.17
C PRO A 117 -2.25 -3.59 8.24
N VAL A 118 -2.38 -4.84 8.74
CA VAL A 118 -1.27 -5.81 8.78
C VAL A 118 -0.75 -6.14 7.37
N PHE A 119 -1.64 -6.49 6.44
CA PHE A 119 -1.23 -6.76 5.05
C PHE A 119 -0.64 -5.51 4.38
N THR A 120 -1.09 -4.30 4.73
CA THR A 120 -0.54 -3.06 4.15
C THR A 120 0.89 -2.85 4.59
N LEU A 121 1.16 -3.09 5.88
CA LEU A 121 2.51 -3.04 6.42
C LEU A 121 3.39 -4.16 5.85
N LEU A 122 2.84 -5.36 5.61
CA LEU A 122 3.55 -6.44 4.94
C LEU A 122 3.95 -6.04 3.51
N CYS A 123 3.03 -5.46 2.71
CA CYS A 123 3.36 -4.95 1.38
C CYS A 123 4.45 -3.87 1.43
N CYS A 124 4.39 -2.97 2.42
CA CYS A 124 5.43 -1.97 2.63
C CYS A 124 6.79 -2.63 2.90
N GLY A 125 6.83 -3.65 3.76
CA GLY A 125 8.04 -4.43 4.03
C GLY A 125 8.58 -5.15 2.79
N LEU A 126 7.71 -5.70 1.95
CA LEU A 126 8.12 -6.32 0.68
C LEU A 126 8.72 -5.31 -0.29
N TYR A 127 8.20 -4.08 -0.37
CA TYR A 127 8.81 -3.02 -1.18
C TYR A 127 10.20 -2.64 -0.65
N VAL A 128 10.36 -2.49 0.67
CA VAL A 128 11.68 -2.22 1.27
C VAL A 128 12.65 -3.36 0.96
N LEU A 129 12.22 -4.62 1.13
CA LEU A 129 13.05 -5.78 0.82
C LEU A 129 13.43 -5.82 -0.66
N ALA A 130 12.48 -5.52 -1.56
CA ALA A 130 12.73 -5.45 -2.99
C ALA A 130 13.75 -4.37 -3.37
N ASP A 131 13.67 -3.18 -2.76
CA ASP A 131 14.59 -2.07 -3.01
C ASP A 131 16.01 -2.35 -2.49
N ILE A 132 16.15 -3.15 -1.43
CA ILE A 132 17.44 -3.54 -0.86
C ILE A 132 18.04 -4.72 -1.63
N SER A 133 17.21 -5.63 -2.12
CA SER A 133 17.64 -6.81 -2.87
C SER A 133 18.15 -6.47 -4.27
N GLU A 134 18.98 -7.35 -4.80
CA GLU A 134 19.48 -7.23 -6.17
C GLU A 134 18.34 -7.53 -7.17
N THR A 135 18.22 -6.69 -8.19
CA THR A 135 17.15 -6.79 -9.17
C THR A 135 17.57 -7.65 -10.35
N ALA A 136 18.77 -7.41 -10.87
CA ALA A 136 19.31 -8.15 -11.98
C ALA A 136 20.83 -8.14 -11.97
N GLU A 137 21.43 -9.24 -12.41
CA GLU A 137 22.85 -9.34 -12.67
C GLU A 137 23.10 -9.32 -14.19
N VAL A 138 24.05 -8.52 -14.62
CA VAL A 138 24.51 -8.45 -16.01
C VAL A 138 25.83 -9.21 -16.10
N ASN A 139 25.76 -10.43 -16.63
CA ASN A 139 26.93 -11.25 -16.94
C ASN A 139 27.31 -11.02 -18.39
N VAL A 140 28.58 -10.65 -18.60
CA VAL A 140 29.11 -10.39 -19.92
C VAL A 140 30.10 -11.48 -20.27
N GLU A 141 29.83 -12.17 -21.36
CA GLU A 141 30.75 -13.11 -21.98
C GLU A 141 31.41 -12.43 -23.18
N LEU A 142 32.69 -12.14 -23.03
CA LEU A 142 33.54 -11.56 -24.08
C LEU A 142 34.33 -12.69 -24.73
N LEU A 143 34.09 -12.87 -26.02
CA LEU A 143 34.83 -13.80 -26.87
C LEU A 143 35.55 -13.01 -27.95
N VAL A 144 36.86 -13.17 -28.01
CA VAL A 144 37.68 -12.43 -28.97
C VAL A 144 38.49 -13.39 -29.79
N ALA A 145 38.19 -13.36 -31.08
CA ALA A 145 38.78 -14.23 -32.07
C ALA A 145 40.14 -13.67 -32.51
N GLY A 146 41.13 -14.55 -32.63
CA GLY A 146 42.43 -14.21 -33.22
C GLY A 146 43.41 -13.53 -32.26
N ALA A 147 43.34 -13.78 -30.95
CA ALA A 147 44.37 -13.31 -30.04
C ALA A 147 45.75 -13.89 -30.42
N PRO A 148 46.77 -13.05 -30.57
CA PRO A 148 47.99 -13.38 -31.29
C PRO A 148 48.86 -14.48 -30.67
N HIS A 149 48.57 -14.95 -29.45
CA HIS A 149 49.48 -15.88 -28.77
C HIS A 149 48.87 -17.11 -28.05
N HIS A 150 47.55 -17.27 -27.84
CA HIS A 150 47.04 -18.41 -27.01
C HIS A 150 45.64 -18.95 -27.32
N GLY A 151 45.21 -18.95 -28.59
CA GLY A 151 43.85 -19.42 -28.94
C GLY A 151 42.77 -18.40 -28.60
N ASP A 152 41.51 -18.73 -28.88
CA ASP A 152 40.38 -17.85 -28.60
C ASP A 152 40.29 -17.60 -27.09
N TRP A 153 40.35 -16.32 -26.68
CA TRP A 153 40.19 -15.98 -25.27
C TRP A 153 38.72 -15.72 -24.96
N GLN A 154 38.28 -16.30 -23.85
CA GLN A 154 36.95 -16.12 -23.31
C GLN A 154 37.06 -15.55 -21.90
N TRP A 155 36.41 -14.43 -21.66
CA TRP A 155 36.22 -13.88 -20.32
C TRP A 155 34.73 -13.92 -19.99
N SER A 156 34.39 -14.48 -18.84
CA SER A 156 33.03 -14.44 -18.28
C SER A 156 33.12 -13.80 -16.91
N GLY A 157 32.31 -12.77 -16.68
CA GLY A 157 32.25 -12.09 -15.40
C GLY A 157 31.01 -11.23 -15.26
N THR A 158 30.60 -11.03 -14.01
CA THR A 158 29.51 -10.12 -13.64
C THR A 158 30.01 -8.69 -13.74
N MET A 159 29.54 -7.96 -14.75
CA MET A 159 29.94 -6.57 -14.98
C MET A 159 29.18 -5.61 -14.07
N ALA A 160 27.90 -5.88 -13.83
CA ALA A 160 27.05 -4.98 -13.07
C ALA A 160 25.93 -5.74 -12.35
N THR A 161 25.69 -5.32 -11.11
CA THR A 161 24.56 -5.73 -10.28
C THR A 161 23.62 -4.53 -10.20
N LEU A 162 22.48 -4.64 -10.88
CA LEU A 162 21.48 -3.60 -10.93
C LEU A 162 20.64 -3.65 -9.66
N THR A 163 20.77 -2.60 -8.86
CA THR A 163 19.82 -2.23 -7.80
C THR A 163 19.27 -0.87 -8.12
N LEU A 164 18.05 -0.55 -7.67
CA LEU A 164 17.45 0.76 -7.91
C LEU A 164 18.36 1.90 -7.40
N LEU A 165 18.96 1.71 -6.22
CA LEU A 165 19.84 2.70 -5.62
C LEU A 165 21.16 2.85 -6.39
N ARG A 166 21.77 1.76 -6.87
CA ARG A 166 22.97 1.83 -7.74
C ARG A 166 22.63 2.49 -9.08
N ALA A 167 21.52 2.12 -9.70
CA ALA A 167 21.08 2.74 -10.95
C ALA A 167 20.84 4.25 -10.80
N ALA A 168 20.21 4.69 -9.70
CA ALA A 168 20.04 6.12 -9.41
C ALA A 168 21.38 6.82 -9.15
N ARG A 169 22.30 6.14 -8.44
CA ARG A 169 23.66 6.65 -8.19
C ARG A 169 24.45 6.80 -9.49
N ASP A 170 24.42 5.80 -10.35
CA ASP A 170 25.18 5.80 -11.60
C ASP A 170 24.64 6.87 -12.56
N ALA A 171 23.32 7.02 -12.64
CA ALA A 171 22.69 8.13 -13.36
C ALA A 171 23.09 9.51 -12.79
N TRP A 172 23.18 9.63 -11.46
CA TRP A 172 23.63 10.86 -10.82
C TRP A 172 25.10 11.17 -11.13
N GLN A 173 25.98 10.16 -11.10
CA GLN A 173 27.40 10.31 -11.41
C GLN A 173 27.67 10.58 -12.88
N ALA A 174 26.80 10.09 -13.78
CA ALA A 174 26.81 10.41 -15.21
C ALA A 174 26.22 11.80 -15.52
N ASP A 175 25.98 12.64 -14.51
CA ASP A 175 25.37 13.98 -14.58
C ASP A 175 23.92 13.99 -15.13
N ALA A 176 23.28 12.83 -15.25
CA ALA A 176 21.87 12.67 -15.60
C ALA A 176 20.96 12.86 -14.37
N ARG A 177 21.09 14.01 -13.69
CA ARG A 177 20.44 14.30 -12.40
C ARG A 177 18.92 14.20 -12.45
N ALA A 178 18.31 14.69 -13.54
CA ALA A 178 16.87 14.61 -13.74
C ALA A 178 16.39 13.15 -13.77
N THR A 179 17.12 12.30 -14.49
CA THR A 179 16.82 10.86 -14.58
C THR A 179 16.98 10.17 -13.23
N ALA A 180 18.03 10.49 -12.48
CA ALA A 180 18.24 9.92 -11.14
C ALA A 180 17.10 10.29 -10.17
N VAL A 181 16.66 11.56 -10.17
CA VAL A 181 15.55 12.02 -9.33
C VAL A 181 14.23 11.36 -9.73
N VAL A 182 13.93 11.29 -11.02
CA VAL A 182 12.72 10.63 -11.53
C VAL A 182 12.74 9.14 -11.18
N LEU A 183 13.88 8.47 -11.37
CA LEU A 183 14.07 7.06 -11.05
C LEU A 183 13.81 6.81 -9.56
N PHE A 184 14.40 7.62 -8.68
CA PHE A 184 14.22 7.50 -7.24
C PHE A 184 12.79 7.82 -6.77
N LEU A 185 12.21 8.93 -7.23
CA LEU A 185 10.88 9.36 -6.78
C LEU A 185 9.76 8.47 -7.31
N LEU A 186 9.78 8.14 -8.60
CA LEU A 186 8.71 7.36 -9.22
C LEU A 186 8.77 5.87 -8.89
N ASN A 187 9.95 5.33 -8.58
CA ASN A 187 10.09 3.89 -8.37
C ASN A 187 10.39 3.51 -6.92
N GLY A 188 11.23 4.31 -6.24
CA GLY A 188 11.50 4.10 -4.83
C GLY A 188 10.39 4.69 -3.97
N LEU A 189 10.13 6.00 -4.08
CA LEU A 189 9.24 6.67 -3.14
C LEU A 189 7.74 6.41 -3.41
N TRP A 190 7.35 6.29 -4.67
CA TRP A 190 5.94 6.19 -5.07
C TRP A 190 5.18 4.98 -4.46
N PRO A 191 5.71 3.74 -4.45
CA PRO A 191 5.04 2.61 -3.81
C PRO A 191 4.75 2.84 -2.33
N PHE A 192 5.63 3.55 -1.61
CA PHE A 192 5.43 3.91 -0.21
C PHE A 192 4.33 4.95 -0.04
N ILE A 193 4.29 5.98 -0.89
CA ILE A 193 3.21 6.97 -0.88
C ILE A 193 1.86 6.28 -1.13
N GLN A 194 1.79 5.41 -2.14
CA GLN A 194 0.57 4.68 -2.47
C GLN A 194 0.10 3.80 -1.31
N THR A 195 1.02 3.06 -0.69
CA THR A 195 0.72 2.16 0.43
C THR A 195 0.32 2.95 1.69
N GLY A 196 1.00 4.06 1.97
CA GLY A 196 0.70 4.96 3.08
C GLY A 196 -0.66 5.64 2.93
N VAL A 197 -0.99 6.10 1.73
CA VAL A 197 -2.31 6.68 1.42
C VAL A 197 -3.42 5.66 1.65
N LEU A 198 -3.23 4.40 1.22
CA LEU A 198 -4.20 3.34 1.44
C LEU A 198 -4.45 3.09 2.95
N LEU A 199 -3.38 3.18 3.74
CA LEU A 199 -3.46 3.05 5.19
C LEU A 199 -4.18 4.25 5.84
N ILE A 200 -3.86 5.47 5.40
CA ILE A 200 -4.50 6.70 5.89
C ILE A 200 -5.99 6.64 5.61
N VAL A 201 -6.39 6.33 4.37
CA VAL A 201 -7.80 6.23 3.95
C VAL A 201 -8.57 5.20 4.79
N TRP A 202 -7.91 4.12 5.24
CA TRP A 202 -8.53 3.11 6.09
C TRP A 202 -8.93 3.64 7.47
N PHE A 203 -8.08 4.49 8.06
CA PHE A 203 -8.31 5.08 9.38
C PHE A 203 -9.07 6.41 9.35
N LEU A 204 -9.18 7.04 8.18
CA LEU A 204 -9.80 8.35 8.06
C LEU A 204 -11.33 8.25 8.29
N PRO A 205 -11.90 9.07 9.19
CA PRO A 205 -13.35 9.12 9.40
C PRO A 205 -14.06 9.75 8.20
N GLY A 206 -15.35 9.42 8.04
CA GLY A 206 -16.18 9.96 6.95
C GLY A 206 -16.35 11.49 7.00
N SER A 207 -16.07 12.11 8.14
CA SER A 207 -16.05 13.57 8.30
C SER A 207 -14.96 14.26 7.49
N CYS A 208 -13.84 13.59 7.22
CA CYS A 208 -12.72 14.16 6.47
C CYS A 208 -12.78 13.83 4.98
N LEU A 209 -13.36 12.68 4.63
CA LEU A 209 -13.41 12.19 3.26
C LEU A 209 -14.80 11.62 3.00
N THR A 210 -15.57 12.31 2.17
CA THR A 210 -16.91 11.85 1.78
C THR A 210 -16.82 10.49 1.07
N PRO A 211 -17.80 9.59 1.21
CA PRO A 211 -17.76 8.27 0.57
C PRO A 211 -17.51 8.32 -0.95
N SER A 212 -18.10 9.31 -1.63
CA SER A 212 -17.91 9.55 -3.07
C SER A 212 -16.47 9.96 -3.41
N SER A 213 -15.90 10.92 -2.68
CA SER A 213 -14.52 11.36 -2.91
C SER A 213 -13.51 10.26 -2.60
N ARG A 214 -13.74 9.44 -1.55
CA ARG A 214 -12.91 8.28 -1.22
C ARG A 214 -12.82 7.30 -2.38
N GLY A 215 -13.96 6.95 -2.98
CA GLY A 215 -14.00 6.02 -4.12
C GLY A 215 -13.26 6.58 -5.34
N SER A 216 -13.40 7.87 -5.64
CA SER A 216 -12.67 8.53 -6.73
C SER A 216 -11.17 8.60 -6.46
N PHE A 217 -10.76 8.90 -5.23
CA PHE A 217 -9.37 8.97 -4.82
C PHE A 217 -8.68 7.61 -4.89
N LEU A 218 -9.34 6.55 -4.39
CA LEU A 218 -8.84 5.17 -4.50
C LEU A 218 -8.73 4.72 -5.97
N ARG A 219 -9.68 5.12 -6.83
CA ARG A 219 -9.61 4.84 -8.27
C ARG A 219 -8.45 5.56 -8.95
N LEU A 220 -8.23 6.83 -8.61
CA LEU A 220 -7.09 7.60 -9.13
C LEU A 220 -5.76 6.98 -8.70
N PHE A 221 -5.61 6.64 -7.42
CA PHE A 221 -4.41 5.98 -6.91
C PHE A 221 -4.19 4.59 -7.53
N ALA A 222 -5.26 3.83 -7.74
CA ALA A 222 -5.18 2.55 -8.45
C ALA A 222 -4.78 2.73 -9.92
N ALA A 223 -5.21 3.81 -10.58
CA ALA A 223 -4.80 4.12 -11.95
C ALA A 223 -3.33 4.56 -12.01
N LEU A 224 -2.92 5.47 -11.13
CA LEU A 224 -1.52 5.93 -11.03
C LEU A 224 -0.55 4.80 -10.67
N GLY A 225 -0.98 3.89 -9.79
CA GLY A 225 -0.22 2.69 -9.42
C GLY A 225 -0.01 1.71 -10.58
N LYS A 226 -0.82 1.75 -11.65
CA LYS A 226 -0.55 0.96 -12.86
C LYS A 226 0.52 1.61 -13.74
N CYS A 227 0.50 2.95 -13.82
CA CYS A 227 1.41 3.71 -14.66
C CYS A 227 2.84 3.76 -14.08
N GLY A 228 2.98 4.03 -12.78
CA GLY A 228 4.29 4.25 -12.15
C GLY A 228 5.12 2.99 -11.96
N LEU A 229 4.46 1.85 -11.75
CA LEU A 229 5.08 0.60 -11.35
C LEU A 229 5.78 -0.13 -12.51
N SER A 230 5.50 0.30 -13.74
CA SER A 230 5.87 -0.42 -14.93
C SER A 230 7.30 -0.11 -15.41
N PHE A 231 7.81 1.12 -15.25
CA PHE A 231 8.86 1.56 -16.18
C PHE A 231 10.24 0.88 -16.01
N PRO A 232 10.91 0.90 -14.84
CA PRO A 232 12.23 0.26 -14.70
C PRO A 232 12.15 -1.25 -14.77
N TRP A 233 11.07 -1.83 -14.25
CA TRP A 233 10.88 -3.27 -14.23
C TRP A 233 10.54 -3.82 -15.62
N LEU A 234 9.75 -3.09 -16.41
CA LEU A 234 9.58 -3.40 -17.84
C LEU A 234 10.90 -3.25 -18.58
N ILE A 235 11.73 -2.26 -18.26
CA ILE A 235 13.06 -2.14 -18.84
C ILE A 235 13.94 -3.33 -18.45
N SER A 236 13.92 -3.78 -17.20
CA SER A 236 14.67 -4.97 -16.76
C SER A 236 14.18 -6.24 -17.44
N ILE A 237 12.85 -6.44 -17.53
CA ILE A 237 12.26 -7.58 -18.24
C ILE A 237 12.60 -7.51 -19.73
N TRP A 238 12.47 -6.35 -20.35
CA TRP A 238 12.80 -6.13 -21.76
C TRP A 238 14.29 -6.39 -22.02
N ALA A 239 15.18 -5.87 -21.17
CA ALA A 239 16.61 -6.09 -21.27
C ALA A 239 16.99 -7.58 -21.09
N ALA A 240 16.31 -8.28 -20.19
CA ALA A 240 16.48 -9.73 -20.01
C ALA A 240 15.97 -10.53 -21.21
N LEU A 241 14.84 -10.13 -21.80
CA LEU A 241 14.27 -10.78 -22.98
C LEU A 241 15.08 -10.53 -24.25
N CYS A 242 15.60 -9.32 -24.42
CA CYS A 242 16.28 -8.92 -25.65
C CYS A 242 17.68 -9.49 -25.82
N GLN A 243 18.27 -10.12 -24.78
CA GLN A 243 19.64 -10.69 -24.77
C GLN A 243 20.55 -9.95 -25.73
N LEU A 244 21.03 -8.78 -25.31
CA LEU A 244 21.84 -7.92 -26.16
C LEU A 244 23.09 -8.70 -26.60
N ARG A 245 23.19 -8.94 -27.90
CA ARG A 245 24.35 -9.57 -28.52
C ARG A 245 25.02 -8.54 -29.40
N TRP A 246 26.26 -8.21 -29.08
CA TRP A 246 27.08 -7.37 -29.92
C TRP A 246 28.10 -8.23 -30.65
N ARG A 247 28.01 -8.25 -31.99
CA ARG A 247 28.96 -8.96 -32.85
C ARG A 247 29.81 -7.96 -33.62
N GLY A 248 31.05 -7.76 -33.18
CA GLY A 248 32.09 -7.06 -33.91
C GLY A 248 32.91 -8.00 -34.81
N ARG A 249 33.78 -7.44 -35.65
CA ARG A 249 34.66 -8.22 -36.56
C ARG A 249 35.67 -9.13 -35.84
N GLN A 250 36.09 -8.75 -34.63
CA GLN A 250 37.08 -9.52 -33.85
C GLN A 250 36.65 -9.76 -32.40
N VAL A 251 35.59 -9.08 -31.94
CA VAL A 251 35.09 -9.18 -30.57
C VAL A 251 33.59 -9.44 -30.64
N SER A 252 33.15 -10.51 -30.00
CA SER A 252 31.74 -10.76 -29.70
C SER A 252 31.53 -10.56 -28.21
N ALA A 253 30.51 -9.80 -27.85
CA ALA A 253 30.08 -9.64 -26.47
C ALA A 253 28.62 -10.09 -26.36
N ASP A 254 28.39 -11.14 -25.59
CA ASP A 254 27.07 -11.62 -25.25
C ASP A 254 26.73 -11.11 -23.85
N PHE A 255 25.67 -10.31 -23.76
CA PHE A 255 25.15 -9.78 -22.51
C PHE A 255 23.99 -10.67 -22.07
N SER A 256 24.21 -11.44 -21.02
CA SER A 256 23.18 -12.25 -20.36
C SER A 256 22.71 -11.53 -19.11
N MET A 257 21.40 -11.42 -18.95
CA MET A 257 20.79 -10.74 -17.81
C MET A 257 20.00 -11.78 -17.01
N PHE A 258 20.37 -11.95 -15.75
CA PHE A 258 19.67 -12.85 -14.84
C PHE A 258 18.79 -12.01 -13.91
N LEU A 259 17.49 -12.32 -13.91
CA LEU A 259 16.54 -11.69 -13.02
C LEU A 259 16.65 -12.33 -11.64
N ASP A 260 16.79 -11.53 -10.60
CA ASP A 260 16.95 -12.02 -9.24
C ASP A 260 15.67 -11.78 -8.41
N THR A 261 15.69 -12.29 -7.18
CA THR A 261 14.64 -12.31 -6.16
C THR A 261 13.99 -10.94 -5.97
N GLY A 262 14.73 -9.85 -6.10
CA GLY A 262 14.19 -8.49 -5.93
C GLY A 262 13.07 -8.13 -6.90
N LEU A 263 13.16 -8.56 -8.16
CA LEU A 263 12.09 -8.39 -9.13
C LEU A 263 10.82 -9.13 -8.71
N PHE A 264 10.96 -10.37 -8.25
CA PHE A 264 9.82 -11.20 -7.87
C PHE A 264 9.14 -10.66 -6.60
N LEU A 265 9.92 -10.18 -5.63
CA LEU A 265 9.40 -9.53 -4.43
C LEU A 265 8.63 -8.26 -4.77
N PHE A 266 9.20 -7.41 -5.64
CA PHE A 266 8.54 -6.19 -6.09
C PHE A 266 7.23 -6.48 -6.83
N LEU A 267 7.27 -7.40 -7.80
CA LEU A 267 6.09 -7.79 -8.58
C LEU A 267 5.00 -8.40 -7.69
N GLY A 268 5.38 -9.24 -6.74
CA GLY A 268 4.48 -9.79 -5.74
C GLY A 268 3.81 -8.70 -4.89
N ALA A 269 4.59 -7.76 -4.35
CA ALA A 269 4.08 -6.62 -3.58
C ALA A 269 3.12 -5.76 -4.42
N ALA A 270 3.45 -5.52 -5.68
CA ALA A 270 2.65 -4.75 -6.62
C ALA A 270 1.31 -5.40 -6.96
N ILE A 271 1.33 -6.70 -7.25
CA ILE A 271 0.11 -7.47 -7.52
C ILE A 271 -0.77 -7.46 -6.28
N LEU A 272 -0.21 -7.73 -5.09
CA LEU A 272 -0.94 -7.71 -3.82
C LEU A 272 -1.58 -6.34 -3.54
N THR A 273 -0.82 -5.25 -3.72
CA THR A 273 -1.34 -3.89 -3.55
C THR A 273 -2.46 -3.57 -4.55
N ASN A 274 -2.32 -3.97 -5.83
CA ASN A 274 -3.33 -3.70 -6.86
C ASN A 274 -4.62 -4.52 -6.67
N VAL A 275 -4.50 -5.83 -6.39
CA VAL A 275 -5.65 -6.70 -6.09
C VAL A 275 -6.47 -6.10 -4.94
N ARG A 276 -5.76 -5.56 -3.96
CA ARG A 276 -6.37 -4.95 -2.79
C ARG A 276 -7.02 -3.60 -3.05
N CYS A 277 -6.35 -2.71 -3.79
CA CYS A 277 -6.97 -1.46 -4.24
C CYS A 277 -8.29 -1.75 -4.97
N ARG A 278 -8.31 -2.81 -5.79
CA ARG A 278 -9.53 -3.25 -6.49
C ARG A 278 -10.60 -3.73 -5.51
N SER A 279 -10.25 -4.59 -4.55
CA SER A 279 -11.18 -5.08 -3.53
C SER A 279 -11.83 -3.96 -2.71
N LEU A 280 -11.11 -2.86 -2.45
CA LEU A 280 -11.65 -1.70 -1.73
C LEU A 280 -12.48 -0.76 -2.60
N SER A 281 -12.29 -0.82 -3.91
CA SER A 281 -12.97 0.05 -4.88
C SER A 281 -14.33 -0.49 -5.34
N LEU A 282 -14.62 -1.77 -5.09
CA LEU A 282 -15.89 -2.37 -5.49
C LEU A 282 -17.04 -1.71 -4.70
N PRO A 283 -18.08 -1.21 -5.39
CA PRO A 283 -19.26 -0.69 -4.71
C PRO A 283 -19.88 -1.80 -3.85
N VAL A 284 -20.36 -1.44 -2.66
CA VAL A 284 -20.93 -2.38 -1.68
C VAL A 284 -22.07 -3.21 -2.29
N ASP A 285 -22.79 -2.62 -3.24
CA ASP A 285 -23.90 -3.28 -3.94
C ASP A 285 -23.41 -4.43 -4.85
N GLU A 286 -22.21 -4.32 -5.42
CA GLU A 286 -21.55 -5.41 -6.16
C GLU A 286 -21.00 -6.49 -5.23
N ILE A 287 -20.54 -6.12 -4.03
CA ILE A 287 -20.04 -7.09 -3.06
C ILE A 287 -21.16 -8.02 -2.62
N ASN A 288 -22.36 -7.49 -2.39
CA ASN A 288 -23.53 -8.33 -2.09
C ASN A 288 -23.90 -9.23 -3.27
N ALA A 289 -23.76 -8.77 -4.52
CA ALA A 289 -23.98 -9.62 -5.69
C ALA A 289 -22.91 -10.71 -5.84
N VAL A 290 -21.64 -10.40 -5.54
CA VAL A 290 -20.53 -11.37 -5.56
C VAL A 290 -20.62 -12.37 -4.41
N ASP A 291 -21.00 -11.95 -3.21
CA ASP A 291 -21.22 -12.86 -2.07
C ASP A 291 -22.46 -13.72 -2.26
N VAL A 292 -23.53 -13.21 -2.89
CA VAL A 292 -24.67 -14.05 -3.30
C VAL A 292 -24.24 -15.02 -4.39
N ALA A 293 -23.43 -14.61 -5.37
CA ALA A 293 -22.94 -15.48 -6.43
C ALA A 293 -21.89 -16.51 -5.95
N MET A 294 -21.06 -16.17 -4.97
CA MET A 294 -20.11 -17.10 -4.36
C MET A 294 -20.81 -18.00 -3.34
N GLY A 295 -21.68 -17.48 -2.48
CA GLY A 295 -22.44 -18.24 -1.49
C GLY A 295 -23.33 -19.32 -2.12
N THR A 296 -24.05 -18.97 -3.19
CA THR A 296 -24.84 -19.96 -3.95
C THR A 296 -23.97 -21.01 -4.65
N LYS A 297 -22.73 -20.65 -5.04
CA LYS A 297 -21.81 -21.57 -5.71
C LYS A 297 -21.04 -22.48 -4.74
N TRP A 298 -20.79 -22.06 -3.51
CA TRP A 298 -20.23 -22.90 -2.45
C TRP A 298 -21.24 -23.92 -1.94
N GLU A 299 -22.53 -23.56 -1.85
CA GLU A 299 -23.58 -24.49 -1.40
C GLU A 299 -23.89 -25.60 -2.44
N MET A 300 -23.66 -25.34 -3.73
CA MET A 300 -23.82 -26.36 -4.78
C MET A 300 -22.59 -27.28 -4.97
N ARG A 301 -21.39 -26.87 -4.54
CA ARG A 301 -20.20 -27.74 -4.62
C ARG A 301 -19.97 -28.62 -3.39
N GLY A 302 -20.52 -28.27 -2.23
CA GLY A 302 -20.46 -29.10 -1.03
C GLY A 302 -21.30 -30.38 -1.09
N LYS A 303 -22.40 -30.39 -1.87
CA LYS A 303 -23.28 -31.57 -1.98
C LYS A 303 -22.91 -32.56 -3.09
N ALA A 304 -22.07 -32.16 -4.05
CA ALA A 304 -21.63 -33.03 -5.14
C ALA A 304 -20.36 -33.85 -4.82
N MET A 305 -19.73 -33.64 -3.65
CA MET A 305 -18.46 -34.29 -3.28
C MET A 305 -18.60 -35.38 -2.21
N PHE A 306 -19.83 -35.68 -1.76
CA PHE A 306 -20.14 -36.74 -0.79
C PHE A 306 -21.14 -37.79 -1.32
N ALA A 307 -21.31 -37.85 -2.64
CA ALA A 307 -22.08 -38.89 -3.32
C ALA A 307 -21.19 -39.66 -4.30
N VAL A 308 -20.12 -40.27 -3.78
CA VAL A 308 -19.43 -41.45 -4.32
C VAL A 308 -18.94 -42.28 -3.14
#